data_AF-A0A821HRM1-F1
#
_entry.id   AF-A0A821HRM1-F1
#
_cell.length_a   1.000
_cell.length_b   1.000
_cell.length_c   1.000
_cell.angle_alpha   90.00
_cell.angle_beta   90.00
_cell.angle_gamma   90.00
#
_symmetry.space_group_name_H-M   'P 1'
#
loop_
_entity.id
_entity.type
_entity.pdbx_description
1 polymer ?
#
loop_
_entity_poly.entity_id
_entity_poly.type
_entity_poly.pdbx_seq_one_letter_code
_entity_poly.pdbx_strand_id
1 'polypeptide(L)'
;STPNPDSGDFHRIFCKDVVRLVETSNIHKHSTTCYKYSKGKSDTSKTCRMRMPRVLVKTSNIDLSTGQITMRRSHPWINNFNEWLISACRSNMDIKFIWSGNDAKALVYYITDYVTKSTLAFHDMFALAQQGVKSIEQQRVTNSIDNAIEKSRKLVLRCYNMIASQQEVSGVQVASYLMNYDDHYTTHTFRNLFLISIENYLQAELSKARLQEKDIDEERLEDMTTHFDEEQEEDTKQTEEQFLLEPTQTKNGAKFVMVNTRLDYHHRSKDLTALCLYDFASHFHKKLIDKSDRRLIKNANESEGERLDTEGTKMNERYTFESAHPQASSHIVMKHTNPVVPVLVGPQIPRKEREETSERYSSALLTLFVPWRSVHDLCALNQTWAEALEVQKPLISPASLKIIENIQLLHECKHDRDEHLRQVLVEAQSGYSIDPVLIPNYYEEDQNTEEDDPEQLLQMLSTVNEATTNAYSALNGNQEQRYLYDALQAID
;
A
#
# COMPACT_ATOMS: atom_id res chain seq x y z
N SER A 1 -29.38 27.05 4.89
CA SER A 1 -28.84 27.27 3.54
C SER A 1 -27.62 28.15 3.66
N THR A 2 -26.62 27.94 2.81
CA THR A 2 -25.42 28.77 2.79
C THR A 2 -25.80 30.21 2.40
N PRO A 3 -25.29 31.25 3.09
CA PRO A 3 -25.60 32.63 2.79
C PRO A 3 -25.22 33.01 1.34
N ASN A 4 -26.07 33.78 0.65
CA ASN A 4 -25.80 34.23 -0.72
C ASN A 4 -24.74 35.36 -0.71
N PRO A 5 -23.56 35.17 -1.34
CA PRO A 5 -22.51 36.20 -1.43
C PRO A 5 -22.98 37.51 -2.09
N ASP A 6 -23.94 37.45 -3.01
CA ASP A 6 -24.42 38.62 -3.77
C ASP A 6 -25.43 39.47 -2.98
N SER A 7 -25.80 39.05 -1.77
CA SER A 7 -26.68 39.82 -0.91
C SER A 7 -25.97 41.03 -0.32
N GLY A 8 -26.60 42.22 -0.38
CA GLY A 8 -26.07 43.43 0.28
C GLY A 8 -25.87 43.28 1.80
N ASP A 9 -26.51 42.29 2.42
CA ASP A 9 -26.45 41.97 3.85
C ASP A 9 -25.55 40.76 4.16
N PHE A 10 -24.80 40.25 3.16
CA PHE A 10 -24.05 38.99 3.23
C PHE A 10 -23.20 38.86 4.49
N HIS A 11 -22.36 39.86 4.80
CA HIS A 11 -21.44 39.79 5.94
C HIS A 11 -22.16 39.53 7.27
N ARG A 12 -23.29 40.20 7.50
CA ARG A 12 -24.07 40.04 8.74
C ARG A 12 -24.70 38.65 8.82
N ILE A 13 -25.26 38.18 7.70
CA ILE A 13 -25.89 36.85 7.62
C ILE A 13 -24.84 35.75 7.75
N PHE A 14 -23.68 35.93 7.13
CA PHE A 14 -22.53 35.02 7.18
C PHE A 14 -22.01 34.86 8.61
N CYS A 15 -21.69 35.95 9.31
CA CYS A 15 -21.24 35.86 10.70
C CYS A 15 -22.27 35.14 11.59
N LYS A 16 -23.57 35.40 11.39
CA LYS A 16 -24.63 34.74 12.14
C LYS A 16 -24.72 33.24 11.84
N ASP A 17 -24.56 32.84 10.59
CA ASP A 17 -24.54 31.43 10.20
C ASP A 17 -23.31 30.71 10.73
N VAL A 18 -22.13 31.34 10.70
CA VAL A 18 -20.90 30.80 11.30
C VAL A 18 -21.07 30.57 12.79
N VAL A 19 -21.58 31.55 13.55
CA VAL A 19 -21.85 31.38 15.00
C VAL A 19 -22.76 30.18 15.25
N ARG A 20 -23.87 30.10 14.51
CA ARG A 20 -24.80 28.97 14.61
C ARG A 20 -24.11 27.64 14.34
N LEU A 21 -23.31 27.56 13.27
CA LEU A 21 -22.59 26.35 12.87
C LEU A 21 -21.56 25.92 13.92
N VAL A 22 -20.82 26.87 14.49
CA VAL A 22 -19.86 26.59 15.55
C VAL A 22 -20.57 26.04 16.78
N GLU A 23 -21.67 26.66 17.20
CA GLU A 23 -22.46 26.23 18.34
C GLU A 23 -23.09 24.84 18.16
N THR A 24 -23.60 24.54 16.96
CA THR A 24 -24.27 23.26 16.70
C THR A 24 -23.30 22.12 16.44
N SER A 25 -22.22 22.39 15.69
CA SER A 25 -21.41 21.36 15.05
C SER A 25 -19.95 21.31 15.52
N ASN A 26 -19.43 22.39 16.11
CA ASN A 26 -18.00 22.53 16.42
C ASN A 26 -17.68 22.64 17.92
N ILE A 27 -18.71 22.68 18.78
CA ILE A 27 -18.56 22.50 20.23
C ILE A 27 -18.46 21.01 20.54
N HIS A 28 -17.39 20.62 21.21
CA HIS A 28 -17.19 19.25 21.63
C HIS A 28 -18.25 18.83 22.65
N LYS A 29 -18.89 17.69 22.38
CA LYS A 29 -19.77 16.98 23.31
C LYS A 29 -19.19 15.60 23.52
N HIS A 30 -19.01 15.24 24.79
CA HIS A 30 -18.45 13.93 25.11
C HIS A 30 -19.36 12.80 24.60
N SER A 31 -18.72 11.80 24.01
CA SER A 31 -19.30 10.55 23.54
C SER A 31 -18.53 9.38 24.15
N THR A 32 -18.99 8.16 23.93
CA THR A 32 -18.27 6.94 24.33
C THR A 32 -16.84 6.89 23.79
N THR A 33 -16.62 7.38 22.56
CA THR A 33 -15.29 7.45 21.93
C THR A 33 -14.31 8.37 22.65
N CYS A 34 -14.81 9.34 23.43
CA CYS A 34 -13.96 10.24 24.21
C CYS A 34 -13.25 9.53 25.35
N TYR A 35 -13.77 8.41 25.85
CA TYR A 35 -13.20 7.69 26.98
C TYR A 35 -12.57 6.35 26.59
N LYS A 36 -12.29 6.16 25.29
CA LYS A 36 -11.72 4.92 24.73
C LYS A 36 -10.47 4.46 25.49
N TYR A 37 -9.60 5.38 25.90
CA TYR A 37 -8.32 5.09 26.58
C TYR A 37 -8.39 5.23 28.11
N SER A 38 -9.57 5.48 28.69
CA SER A 38 -9.76 5.59 30.14
C SER A 38 -10.65 4.47 30.69
N LYS A 39 -10.72 3.33 29.99
CA LYS A 39 -11.44 2.13 30.44
C LYS A 39 -10.89 1.71 31.82
N GLY A 40 -11.76 1.49 32.81
CA GLY A 40 -11.39 1.07 34.17
C GLY A 40 -11.19 2.19 35.21
N LYS A 41 -11.30 3.47 34.83
CA LYS A 41 -11.22 4.60 35.76
C LYS A 41 -12.58 5.04 36.30
N SER A 42 -12.59 5.58 37.53
CA SER A 42 -13.77 6.24 38.11
C SER A 42 -14.20 7.44 37.24
N ASP A 43 -15.49 7.79 37.26
CA ASP A 43 -16.03 8.86 36.41
C ASP A 43 -15.35 10.23 36.62
N THR A 44 -14.77 10.44 37.80
CA THR A 44 -14.00 11.64 38.18
C THR A 44 -12.56 11.67 37.66
N SER A 45 -12.03 10.56 37.14
CA SER A 45 -10.65 10.44 36.66
C SER A 45 -10.53 10.08 35.17
N LYS A 46 -11.67 10.07 34.46
CA LYS A 46 -11.70 9.88 33.00
C LYS A 46 -11.16 11.11 32.29
N THR A 47 -10.17 10.89 31.44
CA THR A 47 -9.56 11.91 30.60
C THR A 47 -10.17 11.82 29.21
N CYS A 48 -10.66 12.94 28.69
CA CYS A 48 -11.16 12.99 27.32
C CYS A 48 -9.99 12.76 26.36
N ARG A 49 -10.11 11.77 25.49
CA ARG A 49 -9.20 11.49 24.37
C ARG A 49 -8.95 12.73 23.51
N MET A 50 -9.94 13.60 23.36
CA MET A 50 -9.83 14.84 22.58
C MET A 50 -9.19 15.99 23.38
N ARG A 51 -8.77 15.71 24.63
CA ARG A 51 -8.20 16.62 25.62
C ARG A 51 -9.07 17.85 25.90
N MET A 52 -10.37 17.59 26.06
CA MET A 52 -11.33 18.62 26.46
C MET A 52 -11.52 18.58 27.98
N PRO A 53 -11.56 19.73 28.67
CA PRO A 53 -11.38 21.10 28.15
C PRO A 53 -9.92 21.43 27.80
N ARG A 54 -9.70 22.11 26.67
CA ARG A 54 -8.36 22.56 26.24
C ARG A 54 -7.91 23.83 27.00
N VAL A 55 -6.60 23.99 27.20
CA VAL A 55 -6.02 25.18 27.86
C VAL A 55 -6.28 26.44 27.04
N LEU A 56 -6.70 27.52 27.69
CA LEU A 56 -6.91 28.82 27.04
C LEU A 56 -5.58 29.51 26.74
N VAL A 57 -5.46 30.09 25.56
CA VAL A 57 -4.25 30.77 25.08
C VAL A 57 -4.64 32.18 24.67
N LYS A 58 -4.11 33.21 25.33
CA LYS A 58 -4.53 34.61 25.11
C LYS A 58 -4.08 35.19 23.77
N THR A 59 -2.91 34.79 23.29
CA THR A 59 -2.28 35.28 22.07
C THR A 59 -1.52 34.15 21.39
N SER A 60 -1.55 34.09 20.06
CA SER A 60 -0.75 33.11 19.34
C SER A 60 0.75 33.38 19.56
N ASN A 61 1.53 32.34 19.83
CA ASN A 61 2.96 32.46 20.08
C ASN A 61 3.73 31.32 19.40
N ILE A 62 4.98 31.59 19.06
CA ILE A 62 5.95 30.62 18.56
C ILE A 62 7.03 30.48 19.63
N ASP A 63 7.22 29.28 20.15
CA ASP A 63 8.37 28.98 20.99
C ASP A 63 9.62 28.90 20.12
N LEU A 64 10.57 29.80 20.35
CA LEU A 64 11.81 29.90 19.56
C LEU A 64 12.78 28.73 19.80
N SER A 65 12.63 28.02 20.91
CA SER A 65 13.50 26.90 21.27
C SER A 65 13.04 25.57 20.67
N THR A 66 11.72 25.35 20.64
CA THR A 66 11.11 24.11 20.12
C THR A 66 10.53 24.28 18.71
N GLY A 67 10.33 25.52 18.25
CA GLY A 67 9.59 25.83 17.03
C GLY A 67 8.07 25.64 17.17
N GLN A 68 7.56 25.35 18.37
CA GLN A 68 6.15 25.02 18.60
C GLN A 68 5.26 26.25 18.44
N ILE A 69 4.19 26.12 17.66
CA ILE A 69 3.21 27.19 17.45
C ILE A 69 1.97 26.91 18.28
N THR A 70 1.68 27.82 19.21
CA THR A 70 0.45 27.82 19.99
C THR A 70 -0.49 28.88 19.44
N MET A 71 -1.69 28.48 19.05
CA MET A 71 -2.69 29.42 18.52
C MET A 71 -3.55 29.97 19.65
N ARG A 72 -3.94 31.25 19.54
CA ARG A 72 -4.91 31.87 20.44
C ARG A 72 -6.18 31.01 20.53
N ARG A 73 -6.59 30.69 21.76
CA ARG A 73 -7.78 29.91 22.08
C ARG A 73 -8.61 30.66 23.10
N SER A 74 -9.78 31.13 22.69
CA SER A 74 -10.73 31.89 23.52
C SER A 74 -11.80 31.03 24.18
N HIS A 75 -11.97 29.78 23.75
CA HIS A 75 -12.96 28.87 24.33
C HIS A 75 -12.37 27.45 24.46
N PRO A 76 -12.56 26.76 25.59
CA PRO A 76 -11.86 25.50 25.85
C PRO A 76 -12.51 24.28 25.16
N TRP A 77 -13.76 24.41 24.68
CA TRP A 77 -14.53 23.31 24.07
C TRP A 77 -14.74 23.45 22.56
N ILE A 78 -14.26 24.53 21.95
CA ILE A 78 -14.41 24.77 20.51
C ILE A 78 -13.12 24.34 19.82
N ASN A 79 -13.26 23.49 18.79
CA ASN A 79 -12.14 23.15 17.91
C ASN A 79 -11.71 24.35 17.07
N ASN A 80 -10.48 24.34 16.59
CA ASN A 80 -10.05 25.38 15.65
C ASN A 80 -10.82 25.21 14.33
N PHE A 81 -11.32 26.32 13.78
CA PHE A 81 -12.09 26.29 12.53
C PHE A 81 -11.73 27.49 11.65
N ASN A 82 -12.07 27.38 10.37
CA ASN A 82 -12.04 28.47 9.43
C ASN A 82 -13.49 28.80 9.04
N GLU A 83 -13.84 30.07 9.08
CA GLU A 83 -15.21 30.56 8.85
C GLU A 83 -15.77 30.21 7.47
N TRP A 84 -14.91 30.13 6.45
CA TRP A 84 -15.31 29.80 5.08
C TRP A 84 -15.52 28.30 4.93
N LEU A 85 -14.58 27.50 5.43
CA LEU A 85 -14.67 26.05 5.37
C LEU A 85 -15.84 25.51 6.19
N ILE A 86 -16.07 26.01 7.41
CA ILE A 86 -17.23 25.55 8.21
C ILE A 86 -18.55 25.93 7.53
N SER A 87 -18.60 27.08 6.85
CA SER A 87 -19.81 27.51 6.10
C SER A 87 -20.07 26.66 4.86
N ALA A 88 -19.02 26.22 4.18
CA ALA A 88 -19.10 25.36 3.00
C ALA A 88 -19.42 23.90 3.38
N CYS A 89 -18.66 23.31 4.30
CA CYS A 89 -18.79 21.90 4.69
C CYS A 89 -19.95 21.68 5.67
N ARG A 90 -20.30 22.69 6.48
CA ARG A 90 -21.34 22.64 7.52
C ARG A 90 -21.19 21.48 8.51
N SER A 91 -19.96 21.00 8.68
CA SER A 91 -19.57 19.87 9.53
C SER A 91 -18.58 20.31 10.61
N ASN A 92 -18.37 19.44 11.61
CA ASN A 92 -17.28 19.59 12.57
C ASN A 92 -15.93 19.67 11.85
N MET A 93 -15.02 20.50 12.37
CA MET A 93 -13.65 20.61 11.87
C MET A 93 -12.66 20.91 13.00
N ASP A 94 -11.41 20.46 12.85
CA ASP A 94 -10.30 20.82 13.75
C ASP A 94 -9.07 21.17 12.90
N ILE A 95 -8.87 22.47 12.66
CA ILE A 95 -7.74 22.98 11.88
C ILE A 95 -6.51 23.05 12.78
N LYS A 96 -5.49 22.27 12.42
CA LYS A 96 -4.19 22.27 13.07
C LYS A 96 -3.14 22.82 12.12
N PHE A 97 -2.23 23.62 12.66
CA PHE A 97 -1.09 24.14 11.91
C PHE A 97 0.09 23.18 12.09
N ILE A 98 0.73 22.79 10.98
CA ILE A 98 1.78 21.78 10.94
C ILE A 98 2.98 22.42 10.25
N TRP A 99 4.14 22.46 10.91
CA TRP A 99 5.31 23.15 10.40
C TRP A 99 6.45 22.18 10.09
N SER A 100 7.23 21.75 11.08
CA SER A 100 8.32 20.78 10.90
C SER A 100 8.70 20.14 12.23
N GLY A 101 9.35 18.97 12.19
CA GLY A 101 9.77 18.23 13.37
C GLY A 101 9.05 16.90 13.51
N ASN A 102 9.18 16.27 14.68
CA ASN A 102 8.61 14.94 14.95
C ASN A 102 7.08 14.94 14.80
N ASP A 103 6.42 16.05 15.11
CA ASP A 103 4.98 16.25 14.91
C ASP A 103 4.58 16.13 13.43
N ALA A 104 5.35 16.76 12.53
CA ALA A 104 5.08 16.68 11.10
C ALA A 104 5.30 15.25 10.58
N LYS A 105 6.37 14.59 11.05
CA LYS A 105 6.68 13.19 10.72
C LYS A 105 5.57 12.24 11.17
N ALA A 106 5.17 12.31 12.43
CA ALA A 106 4.06 11.53 13.01
C ALA A 106 2.75 11.72 12.23
N LEU A 107 2.44 12.98 11.88
CA LEU A 107 1.22 13.30 11.16
C LEU A 107 1.25 12.84 9.70
N VAL A 108 2.38 12.95 9.00
CA VAL A 108 2.52 12.46 7.62
C VAL A 108 2.28 10.95 7.59
N TYR A 109 2.84 10.20 8.53
CA TYR A 109 2.56 8.77 8.63
C TYR A 109 1.08 8.52 8.90
N TYR A 110 0.49 9.26 9.85
CA TYR A 110 -0.93 9.14 10.17
C TYR A 110 -1.86 9.41 8.97
N ILE A 111 -1.62 10.48 8.23
CA ILE A 111 -2.41 10.82 7.03
C ILE A 111 -2.25 9.70 5.99
N THR A 112 -1.02 9.23 5.78
CA THR A 112 -0.75 8.15 4.83
C THR A 112 -1.52 6.89 5.23
N ASP A 113 -1.38 6.44 6.48
CA ASP A 113 -2.07 5.28 7.05
C ASP A 113 -3.60 5.39 6.90
N TYR A 114 -4.15 6.59 7.11
CA TYR A 114 -5.58 6.86 6.92
C TYR A 114 -6.01 6.77 5.45
N VAL A 115 -5.26 7.39 4.54
CA VAL A 115 -5.56 7.36 3.09
C VAL A 115 -5.41 5.95 2.53
N THR A 116 -4.48 5.17 3.07
CA THR A 116 -4.23 3.78 2.63
C THR A 116 -5.05 2.74 3.40
N LYS A 117 -5.96 3.16 4.29
CA LYS A 117 -6.79 2.22 5.06
C LYS A 117 -7.61 1.36 4.09
N SER A 118 -7.49 0.04 4.21
CA SER A 118 -8.26 -0.89 3.36
C SER A 118 -9.76 -0.69 3.60
N THR A 119 -10.54 -0.77 2.53
CA THR A 119 -12.00 -0.60 2.59
C THR A 119 -12.68 -1.68 3.42
N LEU A 120 -12.10 -2.88 3.44
CA LEU A 120 -12.52 -4.00 4.28
C LEU A 120 -11.31 -4.54 5.03
N ALA A 121 -11.49 -4.94 6.29
CA ALA A 121 -10.41 -5.60 7.02
C ALA A 121 -10.20 -7.03 6.48
N PHE A 122 -8.99 -7.56 6.65
CA PHE A 122 -8.66 -8.89 6.14
C PHE A 122 -9.53 -10.00 6.77
N HIS A 123 -9.84 -9.90 8.06
CA HIS A 123 -10.67 -10.89 8.76
C HIS A 123 -12.10 -10.93 8.20
N ASP A 124 -12.68 -9.76 7.90
CA ASP A 124 -14.00 -9.66 7.25
C ASP A 124 -13.97 -10.28 5.85
N MET A 125 -12.94 -9.96 5.05
CA MET A 125 -12.76 -10.53 3.71
C MET A 125 -12.65 -12.06 3.77
N PHE A 126 -11.90 -12.58 4.75
CA PHE A 126 -11.74 -14.00 4.98
C PHE A 126 -13.05 -14.67 5.40
N ALA A 127 -13.79 -14.07 6.34
CA ALA A 127 -15.09 -14.58 6.78
C ALA A 127 -16.11 -14.63 5.62
N LEU A 128 -16.16 -13.58 4.79
CA LEU A 128 -17.00 -13.53 3.60
C LEU A 128 -16.59 -14.58 2.55
N ALA A 129 -15.29 -14.77 2.34
CA ALA A 129 -14.79 -15.82 1.47
C ALA A 129 -15.17 -17.22 2.00
N GLN A 130 -15.04 -17.45 3.31
CA GLN A 130 -15.43 -18.70 3.96
C GLN A 130 -16.94 -18.96 3.81
N GLN A 131 -17.77 -17.93 3.95
CA GLN A 131 -19.21 -18.03 3.72
C GLN A 131 -19.51 -18.35 2.24
N GLY A 132 -18.77 -17.74 1.31
CA GLY A 132 -18.81 -18.06 -0.12
C GLY A 132 -18.53 -19.54 -0.39
N VAL A 133 -17.47 -20.09 0.23
CA VAL A 133 -17.11 -21.52 0.16
C VAL A 133 -18.24 -22.41 0.71
N LYS A 134 -18.72 -22.14 1.94
CA LYS A 134 -19.82 -22.89 2.57
C LYS A 134 -21.08 -22.90 1.71
N SER A 135 -21.41 -21.76 1.08
CA SER A 135 -22.59 -21.65 0.21
C SER A 135 -22.51 -22.55 -1.02
N ILE A 136 -21.31 -22.80 -1.55
CA ILE A 136 -21.10 -23.71 -2.69
C ILE A 136 -21.15 -25.16 -2.23
N GLU A 137 -20.59 -25.47 -1.07
CA GLU A 137 -20.65 -26.82 -0.50
C GLU A 137 -22.09 -27.26 -0.22
N GLN A 138 -22.94 -26.35 0.25
CA GLN A 138 -24.38 -26.61 0.42
C GLN A 138 -25.10 -26.81 -0.92
N GLN A 139 -24.66 -26.15 -2.00
CA GLN A 139 -25.21 -26.32 -3.35
C GLN A 139 -24.71 -27.58 -4.07
N ARG A 140 -23.63 -28.24 -3.60
CA ARG A 140 -23.13 -29.51 -4.17
C ARG A 140 -24.14 -30.67 -4.11
N VAL A 141 -25.24 -30.51 -3.38
CA VAL A 141 -26.33 -31.50 -3.31
C VAL A 141 -27.11 -31.61 -4.64
N THR A 142 -26.96 -30.65 -5.56
CA THR A 142 -27.59 -30.73 -6.89
C THR A 142 -26.57 -31.13 -7.96
N ASN A 143 -26.77 -32.29 -8.61
CA ASN A 143 -25.88 -32.90 -9.60
C ASN A 143 -25.40 -31.92 -10.68
N SER A 144 -24.17 -31.42 -10.54
CA SER A 144 -23.50 -30.61 -11.55
C SER A 144 -22.38 -31.41 -12.26
N ILE A 145 -22.43 -31.43 -13.59
CA ILE A 145 -21.45 -32.04 -14.51
C ILE A 145 -20.23 -31.10 -14.73
N ASP A 146 -19.98 -30.15 -13.83
CA ASP A 146 -18.88 -29.19 -14.02
C ASP A 146 -17.49 -29.84 -13.84
N ASN A 147 -16.58 -29.55 -14.78
CA ASN A 147 -15.15 -29.89 -14.69
C ASN A 147 -14.47 -29.14 -13.53
N ALA A 148 -13.36 -29.66 -13.02
CA ALA A 148 -12.64 -29.08 -11.87
C ALA A 148 -12.23 -27.60 -12.06
N ILE A 149 -11.86 -27.22 -13.29
CA ILE A 149 -11.55 -25.83 -13.64
C ILE A 149 -12.78 -24.94 -13.49
N GLU A 150 -13.93 -25.39 -14.00
CA GLU A 150 -15.17 -24.60 -13.96
C GLU A 150 -15.70 -24.47 -12.53
N LYS A 151 -15.56 -25.53 -11.73
CA LYS A 151 -15.83 -25.49 -10.29
C LYS A 151 -14.95 -24.47 -9.57
N SER A 152 -13.68 -24.40 -9.92
CA SER A 152 -12.73 -23.44 -9.34
C SER A 152 -13.08 -21.99 -9.75
N ARG A 153 -13.46 -21.77 -11.02
CA ARG A 153 -13.91 -20.45 -11.50
C ARG A 153 -15.17 -19.99 -10.78
N LYS A 154 -16.18 -20.87 -10.64
CA LYS A 154 -17.42 -20.57 -9.91
C LYS A 154 -17.14 -20.27 -8.44
N LEU A 155 -16.21 -20.98 -7.82
CA LEU A 155 -15.78 -20.70 -6.44
C LEU A 155 -15.19 -19.30 -6.30
N VAL A 156 -14.20 -18.95 -7.11
CA VAL A 156 -13.55 -17.63 -7.08
C VAL A 156 -14.58 -16.53 -7.34
N LEU A 157 -15.44 -16.70 -8.35
CA LEU A 157 -16.46 -15.72 -8.71
C LEU A 157 -17.47 -15.53 -7.58
N ARG A 158 -17.86 -16.61 -6.89
CA ARG A 158 -18.79 -16.53 -5.75
C ARG A 158 -18.16 -15.82 -4.57
N CYS A 159 -16.92 -16.17 -4.20
CA CYS A 159 -16.20 -15.47 -3.13
C CYS A 159 -16.06 -13.98 -3.46
N TYR A 160 -15.69 -13.65 -4.70
CA TYR A 160 -15.60 -12.27 -5.16
C TYR A 160 -16.94 -11.53 -5.06
N ASN A 161 -18.03 -12.11 -5.57
CA ASN A 161 -19.34 -11.48 -5.51
C ASN A 161 -19.83 -11.31 -4.06
N MET A 162 -19.53 -12.25 -3.16
CA MET A 162 -19.82 -12.12 -1.73
C MET A 162 -19.06 -10.93 -1.12
N ILE A 163 -17.75 -10.82 -1.39
CA ILE A 163 -16.94 -9.69 -0.92
C ILE A 163 -17.46 -8.37 -1.50
N ALA A 164 -17.68 -8.32 -2.81
CA ALA A 164 -18.11 -7.10 -3.51
C ALA A 164 -19.52 -6.64 -3.09
N SER A 165 -20.45 -7.57 -2.83
CA SER A 165 -21.81 -7.23 -2.41
C SER A 165 -21.90 -6.67 -0.99
N GLN A 166 -20.94 -7.02 -0.12
CA GLN A 166 -20.86 -6.54 1.26
C GLN A 166 -19.93 -5.34 1.41
N GLN A 167 -19.31 -4.88 0.32
CA GLN A 167 -18.45 -3.72 0.35
C GLN A 167 -19.29 -2.44 0.43
N GLU A 168 -19.27 -1.79 1.59
CA GLU A 168 -19.84 -0.45 1.73
C GLU A 168 -19.00 0.57 0.94
N VAL A 169 -19.69 1.42 0.19
CA VAL A 169 -19.07 2.52 -0.57
C VAL A 169 -19.54 3.84 0.03
N SER A 170 -18.62 4.78 0.27
CA SER A 170 -19.00 6.07 0.85
C SER A 170 -19.89 6.86 -0.10
N GLY A 171 -20.87 7.59 0.43
CA GLY A 171 -21.73 8.45 -0.38
C GLY A 171 -20.97 9.48 -1.22
N VAL A 172 -19.77 9.89 -0.76
CA VAL A 172 -18.88 10.79 -1.50
C VAL A 172 -18.27 10.10 -2.73
N GLN A 173 -17.83 8.85 -2.61
CA GLN A 173 -17.36 8.05 -3.75
C GLN A 173 -18.48 7.83 -4.77
N VAL A 174 -19.68 7.47 -4.30
CA VAL A 174 -20.86 7.31 -5.18
C VAL A 174 -21.17 8.61 -5.91
N ALA A 175 -21.19 9.75 -5.21
CA ALA A 175 -21.41 11.05 -5.82
C ALA A 175 -20.33 11.39 -6.85
N SER A 176 -19.05 11.17 -6.53
CA SER A 176 -17.93 11.38 -7.46
C SER A 176 -18.09 10.57 -8.74
N TYR A 177 -18.42 9.29 -8.60
CA TYR A 177 -18.68 8.39 -9.72
C TYR A 177 -19.87 8.86 -10.58
N LEU A 178 -20.99 9.21 -9.96
CA LEU A 178 -22.18 9.73 -10.67
C LEU A 178 -21.92 11.06 -11.38
N MET A 179 -21.02 11.88 -10.83
CA MET A 179 -20.61 13.15 -11.42
C MET A 179 -19.54 12.97 -12.52
N ASN A 180 -19.14 11.72 -12.81
CA ASN A 180 -18.08 11.39 -13.76
C ASN A 180 -16.76 12.11 -13.44
N TYR A 181 -16.44 12.22 -12.15
CA TYR A 181 -15.16 12.68 -11.66
C TYR A 181 -14.20 11.50 -11.53
N ASP A 182 -12.94 11.72 -11.89
CA ASP A 182 -11.89 10.73 -11.68
C ASP A 182 -11.73 10.40 -10.19
N ASP A 183 -11.49 9.12 -9.91
CA ASP A 183 -11.37 8.55 -8.56
C ASP A 183 -9.93 8.55 -8.04
N HIS A 184 -8.95 8.92 -8.87
CA HIS A 184 -7.56 9.03 -8.48
C HIS A 184 -6.80 10.06 -9.33
N TYR A 185 -5.78 10.66 -8.73
CA TYR A 185 -4.82 11.52 -9.42
C TYR A 185 -3.43 10.96 -9.16
N THR A 186 -2.70 10.65 -10.23
CA THR A 186 -1.32 10.14 -10.13
C THR A 186 -0.39 11.03 -10.93
N THR A 187 0.71 11.43 -10.29
CA THR A 187 1.80 12.16 -10.97
C THR A 187 2.79 11.21 -11.63
N HIS A 188 2.79 9.94 -11.21
CA HIS A 188 3.70 8.90 -11.65
C HIS A 188 2.92 7.63 -11.95
N THR A 189 3.48 6.80 -12.83
CA THR A 189 3.01 5.43 -13.06
C THR A 189 3.77 4.47 -12.17
N PHE A 190 3.08 3.45 -11.65
CA PHE A 190 3.64 2.52 -10.68
C PHE A 190 3.74 1.11 -11.26
N ARG A 191 4.70 0.31 -10.77
CA ARG A 191 4.85 -1.10 -11.15
C ARG A 191 5.25 -1.94 -9.95
N ASN A 192 4.59 -3.08 -9.77
CA ASN A 192 4.90 -3.97 -8.65
C ASN A 192 6.26 -4.67 -8.84
N LEU A 193 7.05 -4.71 -7.77
CA LEU A 193 8.31 -5.43 -7.67
C LEU A 193 8.27 -6.34 -6.45
N PHE A 194 8.26 -7.65 -6.67
CA PHE A 194 8.21 -8.67 -5.63
C PHE A 194 9.63 -8.91 -5.10
N LEU A 195 10.03 -8.12 -4.11
CA LEU A 195 11.41 -8.15 -3.61
C LEU A 195 11.74 -9.46 -2.88
N ILE A 196 10.82 -9.96 -2.05
CA ILE A 196 11.05 -11.11 -1.19
C ILE A 196 11.41 -12.39 -1.97
N SER A 197 10.80 -12.61 -3.14
CA SER A 197 11.12 -13.78 -3.96
C SER A 197 12.53 -13.71 -4.55
N ILE A 198 13.02 -12.51 -4.82
CA ILE A 198 14.38 -12.26 -5.30
C ILE A 198 15.39 -12.44 -4.17
N GLU A 199 15.08 -11.89 -2.98
CA GLU A 199 15.90 -12.07 -1.78
C GLU A 199 16.05 -13.55 -1.43
N ASN A 200 14.94 -14.30 -1.39
CA ASN A 200 14.95 -15.73 -1.09
C ASN A 200 15.78 -16.53 -2.11
N TYR A 201 15.67 -16.19 -3.40
CA TYR A 201 16.51 -16.80 -4.43
C TYR A 201 18.00 -16.52 -4.21
N LEU A 202 18.37 -15.26 -3.96
CA LEU A 202 19.77 -14.87 -3.73
C LEU A 202 20.33 -15.54 -2.47
N GLN A 203 19.56 -15.56 -1.38
CA GLN A 203 19.93 -16.22 -0.15
C GLN A 203 20.12 -17.73 -0.37
N ALA A 204 19.22 -18.39 -1.07
CA ALA A 204 19.34 -19.81 -1.39
C ALA A 204 20.58 -20.11 -2.24
N GLU A 205 20.90 -19.28 -3.22
CA GLU A 205 22.12 -19.43 -4.05
C GLU A 205 23.40 -19.19 -3.22
N LEU A 206 23.39 -18.21 -2.30
CA LEU A 206 24.52 -17.95 -1.42
C LEU A 206 24.76 -19.12 -0.47
N SER A 207 23.70 -19.65 0.15
CA SER A 207 23.78 -20.82 1.03
C SER A 207 24.30 -22.04 0.29
N LYS A 208 23.81 -22.31 -0.93
CA LYS A 208 24.34 -23.40 -1.77
C LYS A 208 25.82 -23.20 -2.10
N ALA A 209 26.23 -21.99 -2.46
CA ALA A 209 27.62 -21.70 -2.79
C ALA A 209 28.53 -21.87 -1.56
N ARG A 210 28.10 -21.42 -0.37
CA ARG A 210 28.81 -21.63 0.89
C ARG A 210 28.95 -23.10 1.26
N LEU A 211 27.89 -23.90 1.08
CA LEU A 211 27.90 -25.35 1.31
C LEU A 211 28.82 -26.11 0.34
N GLN A 212 28.98 -25.60 -0.88
CA GLN A 212 29.90 -26.18 -1.87
C GLN A 212 31.37 -25.85 -1.58
N GLU A 213 31.66 -24.78 -0.82
CA GLU A 213 33.02 -24.24 -0.70
C GLU A 213 33.81 -24.73 0.53
N LYS A 214 33.21 -25.37 1.55
CA LYS A 214 33.96 -25.81 2.75
C LYS A 214 33.16 -26.92 3.49
N ASP A 215 33.73 -27.91 4.19
CA ASP A 215 34.85 -27.83 5.16
C ASP A 215 34.79 -26.55 6.03
N ILE A 216 33.58 -25.98 6.20
CA ILE A 216 33.29 -24.89 7.15
C ILE A 216 32.64 -25.61 8.31
N ASP A 217 33.10 -25.38 9.55
CA ASP A 217 32.36 -25.78 10.75
C ASP A 217 30.90 -25.33 10.64
N GLU A 218 29.98 -26.28 10.79
CA GLU A 218 28.52 -26.07 10.80
C GLU A 218 28.11 -24.97 11.81
N GLU A 219 28.85 -24.83 12.91
CA GLU A 219 28.61 -23.81 13.96
C GLU A 219 28.72 -22.35 13.45
N ARG A 220 29.50 -22.08 12.39
CA ARG A 220 29.66 -20.70 11.87
C ARG A 220 28.64 -20.34 10.79
N LEU A 221 27.89 -21.32 10.26
CA LEU A 221 26.81 -21.09 9.33
C LEU A 221 25.56 -20.57 10.04
N GLU A 222 25.26 -21.09 11.23
CA GLU A 222 24.11 -20.67 12.04
C GLU A 222 24.18 -19.17 12.39
N ASP A 223 25.31 -18.68 12.93
CA ASP A 223 25.49 -17.24 13.23
C ASP A 223 25.40 -16.30 12.01
N MET A 224 25.54 -16.80 10.78
CA MET A 224 25.43 -16.01 9.54
C MET A 224 24.07 -16.11 8.85
N THR A 225 23.17 -16.98 9.31
CA THR A 225 21.83 -17.20 8.72
C THR A 225 20.67 -16.90 9.67
N THR A 226 20.92 -16.82 10.99
CA THR A 226 19.93 -16.77 12.08
C THR A 226 19.04 -15.53 12.19
N HIS A 227 19.05 -14.61 11.23
CA HIS A 227 18.34 -13.33 11.36
C HIS A 227 17.35 -13.01 10.22
N PHE A 228 16.98 -14.02 9.42
CA PHE A 228 15.74 -13.98 8.67
C PHE A 228 14.66 -14.67 9.50
N ASP A 229 13.55 -13.99 9.77
CA ASP A 229 12.45 -14.43 10.64
C ASP A 229 12.22 -15.96 10.57
N GLU A 230 12.48 -16.67 11.68
CA GLU A 230 12.38 -18.13 11.84
C GLU A 230 10.97 -18.69 11.54
N GLU A 231 9.94 -17.84 11.41
CA GLU A 231 8.59 -18.25 11.03
C GLU A 231 8.44 -18.70 9.57
N GLN A 232 9.50 -18.63 8.75
CA GLN A 232 9.46 -19.03 7.33
C GLN A 232 10.31 -20.26 6.96
N GLU A 233 10.97 -20.91 7.92
CA GLU A 233 11.89 -22.04 7.62
C GLU A 233 11.21 -23.37 7.26
N GLU A 234 9.90 -23.53 7.47
CA GLU A 234 9.23 -24.81 7.18
C GLU A 234 8.98 -25.10 5.68
N ASP A 235 9.29 -24.19 4.75
CA ASP A 235 9.02 -24.40 3.30
C ASP A 235 10.25 -24.29 2.39
N THR A 236 11.41 -24.81 2.83
CA THR A 236 12.61 -24.99 1.98
C THR A 236 12.46 -26.07 0.88
N LYS A 237 11.23 -26.44 0.51
CA LYS A 237 10.94 -27.32 -0.63
C LYS A 237 10.52 -26.49 -1.83
N GLN A 238 11.48 -26.30 -2.75
CA GLN A 238 11.32 -25.62 -4.05
C GLN A 238 10.88 -24.16 -3.90
N THR A 239 11.83 -23.23 -4.00
CA THR A 239 11.52 -21.81 -4.21
C THR A 239 10.75 -21.69 -5.54
N GLU A 240 9.43 -21.72 -5.49
CA GLU A 240 8.59 -21.59 -6.68
C GLU A 240 8.84 -20.20 -7.29
N GLU A 241 9.31 -20.18 -8.53
CA GLU A 241 9.50 -18.93 -9.27
C GLU A 241 8.16 -18.24 -9.49
N GLN A 242 8.01 -17.02 -8.99
CA GLN A 242 6.78 -16.25 -9.16
C GLN A 242 6.73 -15.60 -10.55
N PHE A 243 5.60 -15.82 -11.24
CA PHE A 243 5.29 -15.20 -12.52
C PHE A 243 4.05 -14.31 -12.40
N LEU A 244 4.14 -13.10 -12.93
CA LEU A 244 3.03 -12.16 -13.05
C LEU A 244 2.46 -12.20 -14.45
N LEU A 245 1.15 -11.99 -14.58
CA LEU A 245 0.51 -11.74 -15.86
C LEU A 245 0.35 -10.24 -16.05
N GLU A 246 1.19 -9.63 -16.89
CA GLU A 246 1.08 -8.21 -17.22
C GLU A 246 0.33 -8.01 -18.54
N PRO A 247 -0.66 -7.09 -18.62
CA PRO A 247 -1.31 -6.75 -19.87
C PRO A 247 -0.35 -5.95 -20.76
N THR A 248 -0.11 -6.47 -21.96
CA THR A 248 0.62 -5.81 -23.04
C THR A 248 -0.39 -5.31 -24.07
N GLN A 249 -0.36 -4.00 -24.35
CA GLN A 249 -1.16 -3.43 -25.42
C GLN A 249 -0.63 -3.88 -26.77
N THR A 250 -1.47 -4.58 -27.54
CA THR A 250 -1.21 -4.87 -28.95
C THR A 250 -2.25 -4.18 -29.82
N LYS A 251 -1.94 -4.00 -31.11
CA LYS A 251 -2.89 -3.41 -32.08
C LYS A 251 -4.23 -4.16 -32.17
N ASN A 252 -4.31 -5.39 -31.66
CA ASN A 252 -5.48 -6.27 -31.72
C ASN A 252 -6.10 -6.53 -30.32
N GLY A 253 -5.84 -5.66 -29.33
CA GLY A 253 -6.36 -5.80 -27.96
C GLY A 253 -5.29 -6.10 -26.90
N ALA A 254 -5.72 -6.26 -25.65
CA ALA A 254 -4.86 -6.60 -24.52
C ALA A 254 -4.44 -8.08 -24.60
N LYS A 255 -3.13 -8.34 -24.67
CA LYS A 255 -2.56 -9.70 -24.51
C LYS A 255 -1.80 -9.76 -23.20
N PHE A 256 -1.85 -10.89 -22.50
CA PHE A 256 -1.09 -11.07 -21.27
C PHE A 256 0.30 -11.63 -21.55
N VAL A 257 1.30 -11.15 -20.82
CA VAL A 257 2.68 -11.64 -20.83
C VAL A 257 3.02 -12.17 -19.45
N MET A 258 3.63 -13.35 -19.40
CA MET A 258 4.24 -13.86 -18.17
C MET A 258 5.54 -13.12 -17.89
N VAL A 259 5.60 -12.44 -16.76
CA VAL A 259 6.70 -11.57 -16.33
C VAL A 259 7.30 -12.12 -15.05
N ASN A 260 8.62 -12.31 -15.07
CA ASN A 260 9.41 -12.62 -13.89
C ASN A 260 10.58 -11.64 -13.92
N THR A 261 10.47 -10.58 -13.13
CA THR A 261 11.42 -9.46 -13.14
C THR A 261 12.83 -9.91 -12.76
N ARG A 262 12.97 -10.93 -11.91
CA ARG A 262 14.25 -11.53 -11.54
C ARG A 262 14.95 -12.13 -12.75
N LEU A 263 14.26 -13.00 -13.50
CA LEU A 263 14.79 -13.63 -14.71
C LEU A 263 15.07 -12.60 -15.80
N ASP A 264 14.15 -11.65 -16.00
CA ASP A 264 14.29 -10.58 -16.97
C ASP A 264 15.54 -9.72 -16.67
N TYR A 265 15.82 -9.44 -15.39
CA TYR A 265 17.00 -8.70 -14.94
C TYR A 265 18.28 -9.54 -15.01
N HIS A 266 18.25 -10.81 -14.57
CA HIS A 266 19.40 -11.71 -14.55
C HIS A 266 19.98 -11.94 -15.96
N HIS A 267 19.09 -12.14 -16.95
CA HIS A 267 19.47 -12.38 -18.35
C HIS A 267 19.35 -11.13 -19.24
N ARG A 268 19.45 -9.93 -18.66
CA ARG A 268 19.46 -8.66 -19.41
C ARG A 268 20.65 -8.55 -20.36
N SER A 269 20.54 -7.72 -21.41
CA SER A 269 21.66 -7.46 -22.32
C SER A 269 22.93 -7.01 -21.57
N LYS A 270 24.10 -7.30 -22.14
CA LYS A 270 25.40 -6.85 -21.62
C LYS A 270 25.47 -5.32 -21.49
N ASP A 271 24.76 -4.59 -22.35
CA ASP A 271 24.68 -3.13 -22.31
C ASP A 271 24.00 -2.58 -21.04
N LEU A 272 23.17 -3.41 -20.39
CA LEU A 272 22.40 -3.03 -19.19
C LEU A 272 23.06 -3.54 -17.90
N THR A 273 24.30 -4.05 -17.96
CA THR A 273 24.96 -4.68 -16.81
C THR A 273 25.19 -3.70 -15.65
N ALA A 274 25.42 -2.42 -15.94
CA ALA A 274 25.67 -1.38 -14.95
C ALA A 274 24.42 -0.89 -14.19
N LEU A 275 23.22 -1.31 -14.58
CA LEU A 275 21.98 -0.92 -13.90
C LEU A 275 21.73 -1.82 -12.69
N CYS A 276 21.27 -1.22 -11.59
CA CYS A 276 20.71 -1.95 -10.46
C CYS A 276 19.29 -2.43 -10.75
N LEU A 277 18.77 -3.32 -9.91
CA LEU A 277 17.44 -3.91 -10.09
C LEU A 277 16.33 -2.86 -10.07
N TYR A 278 16.41 -1.89 -9.14
CA TYR A 278 15.43 -0.81 -9.02
C TYR A 278 15.35 0.02 -10.31
N ASP A 279 16.50 0.44 -10.84
CA ASP A 279 16.57 1.25 -12.06
C ASP A 279 16.11 0.45 -13.28
N PHE A 280 16.45 -0.84 -13.35
CA PHE A 280 15.95 -1.71 -14.41
C PHE A 280 14.42 -1.80 -14.38
N ALA A 281 13.82 -2.06 -13.21
CA ALA A 281 12.37 -2.15 -13.04
C ALA A 281 11.66 -0.82 -13.32
N SER A 282 12.32 0.32 -13.04
CA SER A 282 11.83 1.67 -13.27
C SER A 282 11.89 2.09 -14.74
N HIS A 283 12.97 1.75 -15.44
CA HIS A 283 13.22 2.25 -16.79
C HIS A 283 12.84 1.28 -17.89
N PHE A 284 12.63 0.00 -17.59
CA PHE A 284 12.43 -1.02 -18.63
C PHE A 284 11.23 -1.94 -18.36
N HIS A 285 10.57 -2.34 -19.44
CA HIS A 285 9.54 -3.36 -19.44
C HIS A 285 9.79 -4.41 -20.51
N LYS A 286 9.19 -5.59 -20.33
CA LYS A 286 9.22 -6.67 -21.30
C LYS A 286 8.14 -6.47 -22.34
N LYS A 287 8.48 -6.66 -23.62
CA LYS A 287 7.57 -6.52 -24.76
C LYS A 287 7.67 -7.74 -25.68
N LEU A 288 6.54 -8.23 -26.18
CA LEU A 288 6.51 -9.20 -27.28
C LEU A 288 7.13 -8.62 -28.55
N ILE A 289 7.97 -9.41 -29.21
CA ILE A 289 8.62 -9.03 -30.47
C ILE A 289 7.57 -8.90 -31.58
N ASP A 290 7.46 -7.71 -32.16
CA ASP A 290 6.63 -7.46 -33.34
C ASP A 290 7.41 -7.57 -34.67
N LYS A 291 6.71 -7.40 -35.80
CA LYS A 291 7.34 -7.50 -37.14
C LYS A 291 8.43 -6.43 -37.37
N SER A 292 8.29 -5.25 -36.75
CA SER A 292 9.29 -4.18 -36.86
C SER A 292 10.52 -4.49 -36.01
N ASP A 293 10.31 -5.01 -34.79
CA ASP A 293 11.39 -5.43 -33.90
C ASP A 293 12.21 -6.56 -34.53
N ARG A 294 11.59 -7.53 -35.21
CA ARG A 294 12.31 -8.59 -35.94
C ARG A 294 13.23 -8.07 -37.04
N ARG A 295 12.83 -7.00 -37.72
CA ARG A 295 13.67 -6.37 -38.77
C ARG A 295 14.88 -5.69 -38.14
N LEU A 296 14.66 -4.97 -37.04
CA LEU A 296 15.73 -4.29 -36.30
C LEU A 296 16.75 -5.28 -35.74
N ILE A 297 16.30 -6.38 -35.13
CA ILE A 297 17.18 -7.42 -34.60
C ILE A 297 18.02 -8.08 -35.71
N LYS A 298 17.40 -8.35 -36.87
CA LYS A 298 18.14 -8.90 -38.03
C LYS A 298 19.21 -7.93 -38.52
N ASN A 299 18.85 -6.66 -38.71
CA ASN A 299 19.79 -5.64 -39.17
C ASN A 299 20.94 -5.44 -38.16
N ALA A 300 20.65 -5.42 -36.87
CA ALA A 300 21.68 -5.28 -35.83
C ALA A 300 22.68 -6.45 -35.78
N ASN A 301 22.26 -7.66 -36.16
CA ASN A 301 23.16 -8.81 -36.28
C ASN A 301 23.99 -8.80 -37.58
N GLU A 302 23.57 -8.05 -38.59
CA GLU A 302 24.22 -7.97 -39.90
C GLU A 302 25.19 -6.76 -40.02
N SER A 303 25.01 -5.74 -39.17
CA SER A 303 25.88 -4.55 -39.13
C SER A 303 26.57 -4.43 -37.76
N GLU A 304 27.86 -4.76 -37.69
CA GLU A 304 28.72 -4.25 -36.63
C GLU A 304 28.72 -2.72 -36.69
N GLY A 305 27.97 -2.10 -35.79
CA GLY A 305 28.12 -0.70 -35.40
C GLY A 305 27.86 0.35 -36.48
N GLU A 306 26.60 0.74 -36.65
CA GLU A 306 26.27 2.16 -36.93
C GLU A 306 24.81 2.45 -36.55
N ARG A 307 24.62 3.44 -35.66
CA ARG A 307 23.28 3.94 -35.30
C ARG A 307 22.74 4.75 -36.48
N LEU A 308 21.73 4.22 -37.16
CA LEU A 308 20.99 4.95 -38.17
C LEU A 308 20.06 5.98 -37.50
N ASP A 309 20.52 7.23 -37.41
CA ASP A 309 19.64 8.37 -37.14
C ASP A 309 18.63 8.48 -38.29
N THR A 310 17.37 8.22 -38.00
CA THR A 310 16.25 8.47 -38.91
C THR A 310 15.45 9.64 -38.38
N GLU A 311 15.21 10.64 -39.23
CA GLU A 311 14.36 11.78 -38.92
C GLU A 311 12.95 11.29 -38.56
N GLY A 312 12.62 11.44 -37.27
CA GLY A 312 11.38 10.99 -36.66
C GLY A 312 11.48 11.03 -35.14
N THR A 313 10.36 10.80 -34.44
CA THR A 313 10.35 10.70 -32.98
C THR A 313 11.34 9.61 -32.54
N LYS A 314 12.33 9.97 -31.71
CA LYS A 314 13.39 9.06 -31.26
C LYS A 314 12.77 7.79 -30.69
N MET A 315 13.01 6.67 -31.36
CA MET A 315 12.44 5.40 -30.98
C MET A 315 13.01 4.96 -29.62
N ASN A 316 12.18 4.42 -28.72
CA ASN A 316 12.66 3.96 -27.41
C ASN A 316 13.77 2.91 -27.55
N GLU A 317 14.76 2.95 -26.65
CA GLU A 317 15.85 1.99 -26.64
C GLU A 317 15.32 0.56 -26.44
N ARG A 318 15.88 -0.41 -27.17
CA ARG A 318 15.48 -1.82 -27.17
C ARG A 318 16.71 -2.69 -27.02
N TYR A 319 16.57 -3.75 -26.23
CA TYR A 319 17.64 -4.70 -25.95
C TYR A 319 17.09 -6.13 -26.01
N THR A 320 17.87 -7.06 -26.54
CA THR A 320 17.54 -8.49 -26.51
C THR A 320 17.98 -9.11 -25.19
N PHE A 321 17.27 -10.15 -24.75
CA PHE A 321 17.75 -10.99 -23.65
C PHE A 321 18.94 -11.85 -24.09
N GLU A 322 19.71 -12.34 -23.11
CA GLU A 322 20.67 -13.40 -23.35
C GLU A 322 19.99 -14.71 -23.76
N SER A 323 20.71 -15.56 -24.50
CA SER A 323 20.17 -16.81 -25.03
C SER A 323 19.67 -17.80 -23.97
N ALA A 324 20.17 -17.67 -22.73
CA ALA A 324 19.73 -18.48 -21.59
C ALA A 324 18.34 -18.10 -21.07
N HIS A 325 17.81 -16.91 -21.42
CA HIS A 325 16.49 -16.49 -20.97
C HIS A 325 15.38 -17.34 -21.62
N PRO A 326 14.41 -17.89 -20.87
CA PRO A 326 13.36 -18.76 -21.42
C PRO A 326 12.53 -18.11 -22.55
N GLN A 327 12.44 -16.78 -22.55
CA GLN A 327 11.68 -16.01 -23.54
C GLN A 327 12.56 -15.20 -24.50
N ALA A 328 13.87 -15.48 -24.60
CA ALA A 328 14.81 -14.74 -25.45
C ALA A 328 14.38 -14.65 -26.92
N SER A 329 13.75 -15.69 -27.44
CA SER A 329 13.31 -15.78 -28.85
C SER A 329 12.00 -15.04 -29.14
N SER A 330 11.24 -14.68 -28.12
CA SER A 330 9.87 -14.15 -28.25
C SER A 330 9.69 -12.74 -27.71
N HIS A 331 10.56 -12.30 -26.80
CA HIS A 331 10.43 -11.02 -26.11
C HIS A 331 11.72 -10.20 -26.16
N ILE A 332 11.58 -8.89 -25.99
CA ILE A 332 12.67 -7.91 -25.83
C ILE A 332 12.43 -7.04 -24.61
N VAL A 333 13.48 -6.37 -24.16
CA VAL A 333 13.44 -5.33 -23.14
C VAL A 333 13.34 -3.98 -23.84
N MET A 334 12.36 -3.17 -23.47
CA MET A 334 12.13 -1.84 -24.02
C MET A 334 12.16 -0.78 -22.92
N LYS A 335 12.86 0.32 -23.18
CA LYS A 335 12.89 1.47 -22.28
C LYS A 335 11.53 2.19 -22.26
N HIS A 336 11.05 2.53 -21.08
CA HIS A 336 9.86 3.36 -20.91
C HIS A 336 10.13 4.78 -21.44
N THR A 337 9.08 5.42 -21.95
CA THR A 337 9.14 6.84 -22.34
C THR A 337 9.29 7.73 -21.11
N ASN A 338 8.53 7.43 -20.05
CA ASN A 338 8.64 8.05 -18.74
C ASN A 338 8.95 6.94 -17.72
N PRO A 339 9.96 7.09 -16.85
CA PRO A 339 10.26 6.10 -15.82
C PRO A 339 9.03 5.82 -14.94
N VAL A 340 8.87 4.56 -14.53
CA VAL A 340 7.84 4.13 -13.59
C VAL A 340 8.43 4.01 -12.19
N VAL A 341 7.61 4.12 -11.15
CA VAL A 341 8.05 3.94 -9.76
C VAL A 341 7.81 2.48 -9.34
N PRO A 342 8.88 1.70 -9.05
CA PRO A 342 8.72 0.37 -8.47
C PRO A 342 8.05 0.45 -7.09
N VAL A 343 6.95 -0.29 -6.94
CA VAL A 343 6.24 -0.51 -5.68
C VAL A 343 6.68 -1.85 -5.13
N LEU A 344 7.39 -1.84 -4.01
CA LEU A 344 7.87 -3.07 -3.37
C LEU A 344 6.68 -3.83 -2.79
N VAL A 345 6.41 -5.02 -3.30
CA VAL A 345 5.37 -5.93 -2.81
C VAL A 345 6.01 -6.95 -1.89
N GLY A 346 5.41 -7.14 -0.72
CA GLY A 346 5.88 -8.05 0.32
C GLY A 346 6.24 -7.32 1.62
N PRO A 347 6.99 -7.97 2.51
CA PRO A 347 7.38 -7.38 3.79
C PRO A 347 8.23 -6.14 3.56
N GLN A 348 7.94 -5.07 4.31
CA GLN A 348 8.69 -3.82 4.23
C GLN A 348 10.18 -4.04 4.52
N ILE A 349 11.04 -3.23 3.89
CA ILE A 349 12.47 -3.21 4.23
C ILE A 349 12.59 -2.82 5.71
N PRO A 350 13.35 -3.58 6.53
CA PRO A 350 13.50 -3.29 7.96
C PRO A 350 14.13 -1.92 8.25
N ARG A 351 14.14 -1.54 9.52
CA ARG A 351 14.82 -0.33 9.98
C ARG A 351 16.32 -0.58 10.07
N LYS A 352 17.11 0.39 9.63
CA LYS A 352 18.58 0.34 9.71
C LYS A 352 19.12 0.08 11.13
N GLU A 353 18.45 0.63 12.15
CA GLU A 353 18.95 0.66 13.53
C GLU A 353 18.70 -0.63 14.32
N ARG A 354 17.97 -1.60 13.75
CA ARG A 354 17.66 -2.86 14.43
C ARG A 354 18.69 -3.92 14.07
N GLU A 355 19.53 -4.28 15.03
CA GLU A 355 20.58 -5.29 14.87
C GLU A 355 20.01 -6.64 14.40
N GLU A 356 18.92 -7.10 15.01
CA GLU A 356 18.20 -8.34 14.65
C GLU A 356 17.80 -8.41 13.17
N THR A 357 17.55 -7.26 12.52
CA THR A 357 17.12 -7.21 11.11
C THR A 357 18.17 -6.60 10.18
N SER A 358 19.39 -6.40 10.68
CA SER A 358 20.48 -5.72 9.97
C SER A 358 20.89 -6.49 8.70
N GLU A 359 20.95 -7.82 8.78
CA GLU A 359 21.27 -8.69 7.65
C GLU A 359 20.21 -8.58 6.55
N ARG A 360 18.92 -8.69 6.90
CA ARG A 360 17.82 -8.52 5.94
C ARG A 360 17.77 -7.11 5.35
N TYR A 361 17.97 -6.07 6.15
CA TYR A 361 18.08 -4.68 5.67
C TYR A 361 19.19 -4.57 4.61
N SER A 362 20.36 -5.13 4.89
CA SER A 362 21.52 -5.05 4.02
C SER A 362 21.32 -5.85 2.72
N SER A 363 20.77 -7.06 2.83
CA SER A 363 20.35 -7.89 1.68
C SER A 363 19.39 -7.14 0.76
N ALA A 364 18.36 -6.50 1.32
CA ALA A 364 17.34 -5.79 0.55
C ALA A 364 17.95 -4.62 -0.24
N LEU A 365 18.83 -3.83 0.39
CA LEU A 365 19.47 -2.69 -0.23
C LEU A 365 20.45 -3.11 -1.35
N LEU A 366 21.26 -4.13 -1.10
CA LEU A 366 22.17 -4.69 -2.09
C LEU A 366 21.40 -5.23 -3.29
N THR A 367 20.33 -5.99 -3.04
CA THR A 367 19.47 -6.55 -4.07
C THR A 367 18.85 -5.48 -4.96
N LEU A 368 18.39 -4.36 -4.38
CA LEU A 368 17.71 -3.30 -5.13
C LEU A 368 18.65 -2.33 -5.84
N PHE A 369 19.72 -1.91 -5.16
CA PHE A 369 20.47 -0.70 -5.53
C PHE A 369 21.91 -0.93 -5.98
N VAL A 370 22.38 -2.18 -5.95
CA VAL A 370 23.66 -2.58 -6.53
C VAL A 370 23.42 -3.35 -7.83
N PRO A 371 24.22 -3.13 -8.89
CA PRO A 371 24.16 -3.95 -10.10
C PRO A 371 24.68 -5.36 -9.83
N TRP A 372 23.91 -6.39 -10.23
CA TRP A 372 24.30 -7.79 -10.05
C TRP A 372 23.76 -8.69 -11.16
N ARG A 373 24.40 -9.84 -11.35
CA ARG A 373 23.88 -10.98 -12.11
C ARG A 373 23.87 -12.23 -11.24
N SER A 374 24.86 -12.43 -10.40
CA SER A 374 24.90 -13.52 -9.43
C SER A 374 24.99 -12.98 -8.01
N VAL A 375 24.73 -13.83 -7.02
CA VAL A 375 24.87 -13.45 -5.61
C VAL A 375 26.31 -13.07 -5.23
N HIS A 376 27.31 -13.59 -5.95
CA HIS A 376 28.73 -13.29 -5.74
C HIS A 376 29.07 -11.84 -6.10
N ASP A 377 28.27 -11.20 -6.96
CA ASP A 377 28.42 -9.77 -7.26
C ASP A 377 27.96 -8.90 -6.08
N LEU A 378 27.16 -9.45 -5.15
CA LEU A 378 26.62 -8.75 -3.99
C LEU A 378 27.38 -9.10 -2.71
N CYS A 379 27.62 -10.39 -2.47
CA CYS A 379 28.17 -10.87 -1.22
C CYS A 379 29.22 -11.96 -1.45
N ALA A 380 30.42 -11.77 -0.90
CA ALA A 380 31.45 -12.81 -0.86
C ALA A 380 31.04 -13.94 0.11
N LEU A 381 31.58 -15.13 -0.13
CA LEU A 381 31.17 -16.33 0.60
C LEU A 381 31.51 -16.28 2.09
N ASN A 382 32.55 -15.52 2.45
CA ASN A 382 33.08 -15.37 3.81
C ASN A 382 32.65 -14.09 4.54
N GLN A 383 31.78 -13.27 3.96
CA GLN A 383 31.31 -12.01 4.57
C GLN A 383 29.80 -12.07 4.84
N THR A 384 29.30 -11.28 5.78
CA THR A 384 27.85 -11.11 6.00
C THR A 384 27.24 -10.08 5.05
N TRP A 385 25.91 -10.00 4.95
CA TRP A 385 25.27 -8.99 4.11
C TRP A 385 25.53 -7.57 4.62
N ALA A 386 25.63 -7.38 5.95
CA ALA A 386 25.97 -6.09 6.53
C ALA A 386 27.40 -5.64 6.15
N GLU A 387 28.36 -6.55 6.22
CA GLU A 387 29.75 -6.28 5.78
C GLU A 387 29.79 -5.96 4.28
N ALA A 388 29.06 -6.75 3.48
CA ALA A 388 28.95 -6.55 2.05
C ALA A 388 28.39 -5.16 1.70
N LEU A 389 27.36 -4.70 2.43
CA LEU A 389 26.76 -3.40 2.18
C LEU A 389 27.77 -2.26 2.36
N GLU A 390 28.59 -2.29 3.41
CA GLU A 390 29.59 -1.24 3.63
C GLU A 390 30.67 -1.23 2.54
N VAL A 391 31.05 -2.40 2.02
CA VAL A 391 31.99 -2.51 0.88
C VAL A 391 31.37 -1.99 -0.43
N GLN A 392 30.11 -2.33 -0.68
CA GLN A 392 29.40 -2.06 -1.95
C GLN A 392 28.77 -0.66 -2.02
N LYS A 393 28.65 0.03 -0.87
CA LYS A 393 28.05 1.36 -0.74
C LYS A 393 28.50 2.39 -1.78
N PRO A 394 29.78 2.46 -2.20
CA PRO A 394 30.22 3.41 -3.23
C PRO A 394 29.60 3.16 -4.62
N LEU A 395 29.06 1.97 -4.89
CA LEU A 395 28.39 1.63 -6.14
C LEU A 395 26.93 2.11 -6.19
N ILE A 396 26.36 2.47 -5.03
CA ILE A 396 24.99 2.95 -4.95
C ILE A 396 24.93 4.39 -5.47
N SER A 397 24.05 4.63 -6.44
CA SER A 397 23.92 5.96 -7.05
C SER A 397 23.39 6.99 -6.04
N PRO A 398 23.72 8.30 -6.19
CA PRO A 398 23.15 9.35 -5.34
C PRO A 398 21.60 9.41 -5.37
N ALA A 399 20.99 9.07 -6.52
CA ALA A 399 19.54 9.00 -6.64
C ALA A 399 18.96 7.82 -5.82
N SER A 400 19.62 6.66 -5.87
CA SER A 400 19.27 5.49 -5.07
C SER A 400 19.44 5.74 -3.57
N LEU A 401 20.49 6.45 -3.15
CA LEU A 401 20.68 6.85 -1.74
C LEU A 401 19.50 7.69 -1.23
N LYS A 402 18.98 8.62 -2.03
CA LYS A 402 17.79 9.40 -1.67
C LYS A 402 16.55 8.52 -1.48
N ILE A 403 16.41 7.44 -2.27
CA ILE A 403 15.33 6.47 -2.09
C ILE A 403 15.52 5.71 -0.77
N ILE A 404 16.73 5.30 -0.46
CA ILE A 404 17.08 4.63 0.81
C ILE A 404 16.76 5.54 2.01
N GLU A 405 17.11 6.83 1.93
CA GLU A 405 16.75 7.83 2.94
C GLU A 405 15.24 7.98 3.10
N ASN A 406 14.48 7.98 2.00
CA ASN A 406 13.01 8.05 2.07
C ASN A 406 12.39 6.80 2.73
N ILE A 407 12.96 5.61 2.49
CA ILE A 407 12.52 4.36 3.14
C ILE A 407 12.75 4.46 4.65
N GLN A 408 13.90 4.99 5.07
CA GLN A 408 14.19 5.21 6.49
C GLN A 408 13.29 6.31 7.10
N LEU A 409 13.02 7.38 6.36
CA LEU A 409 12.13 8.46 6.80
C LEU A 409 10.72 7.94 7.12
N LEU A 410 10.18 7.01 6.32
CA LEU A 410 8.88 6.37 6.62
C LEU A 410 8.89 5.70 8.00
N HIS A 411 9.99 5.01 8.33
CA HIS A 411 10.16 4.35 9.61
C HIS A 411 10.30 5.34 10.77
N GLU A 412 11.06 6.43 10.58
CA GLU A 412 11.15 7.52 11.57
C GLU A 412 9.76 8.13 11.83
N CYS A 413 9.00 8.40 10.77
CA CYS A 413 7.63 8.93 10.88
C CYS A 413 6.70 7.98 11.65
N LYS A 414 6.83 6.66 11.42
CA LYS A 414 6.10 5.65 12.20
C LYS A 414 6.51 5.68 13.68
N HIS A 415 7.82 5.78 13.96
CA HIS A 415 8.33 5.84 15.32
C HIS A 415 7.81 7.06 16.08
N ASP A 416 7.91 8.24 15.48
CA ASP A 416 7.45 9.49 16.08
C ASP A 416 5.94 9.44 16.36
N ARG A 417 5.16 8.83 15.47
CA ARG A 417 3.73 8.57 15.70
C ARG A 417 3.50 7.67 16.92
N ASP A 418 4.21 6.55 17.00
CA ASP A 418 4.03 5.56 18.05
C ASP A 418 4.45 6.10 19.42
N GLU A 419 5.55 6.84 19.47
CA GLU A 419 6.03 7.51 20.69
C GLU A 419 5.05 8.59 21.15
N HIS A 420 4.55 9.39 20.21
CA HIS A 420 3.51 10.36 20.50
C HIS A 420 2.24 9.69 21.08
N LEU A 421 1.83 8.54 20.52
CA LEU A 421 0.70 7.77 21.04
C LEU A 421 0.96 7.23 22.45
N ARG A 422 2.17 6.76 22.75
CA ARG A 422 2.54 6.33 24.11
C ARG A 422 2.44 7.46 25.12
N GLN A 423 2.94 8.65 24.78
CA GLN A 423 2.83 9.82 25.65
C GLN A 423 1.37 10.13 25.99
N VAL A 424 0.48 10.06 25.00
CA VAL A 424 -0.97 10.25 25.18
C VAL A 424 -1.55 9.23 26.17
N LEU A 425 -1.16 7.95 26.06
CA LEU A 425 -1.65 6.89 26.93
C LEU A 425 -1.16 7.10 28.39
N VAL A 426 0.12 7.46 28.56
CA VAL A 426 0.71 7.72 29.89
C VAL A 426 0.05 8.95 30.55
N GLU A 427 -0.22 10.02 29.80
CA GLU A 427 -0.93 11.21 30.31
C GLU A 427 -2.38 10.89 30.69
N ALA A 428 -3.07 10.13 29.85
CA ALA A 428 -4.43 9.68 30.15
C ALA A 428 -4.47 8.85 31.44
N GLN A 429 -3.39 8.12 31.76
CA GLN A 429 -3.24 7.33 32.98
C GLN A 429 -2.83 8.15 34.21
N SER A 430 -1.98 9.18 34.06
CA SER A 430 -1.36 9.92 35.19
C SER A 430 -2.13 11.17 35.65
N GLY A 431 -3.14 11.64 34.91
CA GLY A 431 -4.00 12.74 35.34
C GLY A 431 -3.35 14.13 35.30
N TYR A 432 -2.14 14.25 34.75
CA TYR A 432 -1.48 15.54 34.48
C TYR A 432 -1.84 16.06 33.08
N SER A 433 -2.09 17.37 32.99
CA SER A 433 -2.34 18.10 31.74
C SER A 433 -1.04 18.71 31.24
N ILE A 434 -0.37 18.00 30.33
CA ILE A 434 0.49 18.61 29.32
C ILE A 434 -0.29 18.48 28.00
N ASP A 435 -0.16 19.44 27.08
CA ASP A 435 -0.89 19.45 25.80
C ASP A 435 0.03 18.97 24.65
N PRO A 436 0.22 17.64 24.43
CA PRO A 436 0.85 17.18 23.20
C PRO A 436 -0.01 17.51 21.97
N VAL A 437 0.60 17.90 20.88
CA VAL A 437 -0.08 18.67 19.82
C VAL A 437 -0.95 17.82 18.89
N LEU A 438 -0.83 16.48 18.92
CA LEU A 438 -1.40 15.60 17.89
C LEU A 438 -2.14 14.37 18.43
N ILE A 439 -3.37 14.49 18.93
CA ILE A 439 -4.27 13.31 18.97
C ILE A 439 -5.24 13.39 17.79
N PRO A 440 -5.04 12.59 16.74
CA PRO A 440 -6.11 12.25 15.83
C PRO A 440 -7.09 11.21 16.41
N ASN A 441 -8.35 11.33 15.98
CA ASN A 441 -9.52 10.75 16.63
C ASN A 441 -9.87 9.31 16.22
N TYR A 442 -9.03 8.62 15.44
CA TYR A 442 -9.42 7.36 14.79
C TYR A 442 -8.42 6.21 15.07
N TYR A 443 -8.87 5.22 15.87
CA TYR A 443 -8.50 3.78 15.98
C TYR A 443 -7.00 3.39 16.13
N GLU A 444 -6.54 2.17 16.44
CA GLU A 444 -7.06 0.80 16.66
C GLU A 444 -5.95 0.03 17.43
N GLU A 445 -6.16 -0.29 18.71
CA GLU A 445 -5.66 -1.56 19.28
C GLU A 445 -6.94 -2.35 19.50
N ASP A 446 -7.46 -2.99 18.43
CA ASP A 446 -8.44 -4.06 18.60
C ASP A 446 -7.68 -5.32 19.01
N GLN A 447 -7.32 -5.34 20.29
CA GLN A 447 -7.14 -6.58 21.03
C GLN A 447 -8.22 -6.74 22.12
N ASN A 448 -9.18 -5.81 22.26
CA ASN A 448 -10.16 -5.83 23.36
C ASN A 448 -11.49 -5.07 23.06
N THR A 449 -12.01 -5.16 21.84
CA THR A 449 -13.47 -5.26 21.68
C THR A 449 -13.86 -6.67 22.13
N GLU A 450 -14.88 -6.80 22.97
CA GLU A 450 -15.47 -8.11 23.26
C GLU A 450 -15.64 -8.81 21.91
N GLU A 451 -15.07 -10.02 21.78
CA GLU A 451 -15.25 -10.87 20.61
C GLU A 451 -16.73 -10.83 20.24
N ASP A 452 -17.07 -10.11 19.15
CA ASP A 452 -18.40 -10.25 18.57
C ASP A 452 -18.47 -11.72 18.19
N ASP A 453 -19.22 -12.48 18.98
CA ASP A 453 -19.30 -13.93 18.88
C ASP A 453 -19.51 -14.28 17.39
N PRO A 454 -18.55 -14.96 16.75
CA PRO A 454 -18.64 -15.25 15.32
C PRO A 454 -19.92 -16.04 15.00
N GLU A 455 -20.52 -16.74 15.97
CA GLU A 455 -21.85 -17.35 15.83
C GLU A 455 -23.00 -16.31 15.77
N GLN A 456 -22.98 -15.25 16.58
CA GLN A 456 -23.98 -14.18 16.50
C GLN A 456 -23.91 -13.41 15.17
N LEU A 457 -22.70 -13.14 14.70
CA LEU A 457 -22.47 -12.44 13.43
C LEU A 457 -22.90 -13.32 12.24
N LEU A 458 -22.59 -14.62 12.27
CA LEU A 458 -23.09 -15.61 11.30
C LEU A 458 -24.61 -15.74 11.34
N GLN A 459 -25.24 -15.65 12.51
CA GLN A 459 -26.69 -15.77 12.66
C GLN A 459 -27.41 -14.52 12.15
N MET A 460 -26.89 -13.32 12.43
CA MET A 460 -27.38 -12.06 11.84
C MET A 460 -27.23 -12.05 10.32
N LEU A 461 -26.10 -12.51 9.79
CA LEU A 461 -25.86 -12.63 8.35
C LEU A 461 -26.76 -13.68 7.68
N SER A 462 -27.09 -14.79 8.36
CA SER A 462 -28.06 -15.76 7.84
C SER A 462 -29.47 -15.16 7.75
N THR A 463 -29.84 -14.31 8.71
CA THR A 463 -31.16 -13.67 8.77
C THR A 463 -31.31 -12.62 7.66
N VAL A 464 -30.24 -11.85 7.39
CA VAL A 464 -30.19 -10.93 6.25
C VAL A 464 -30.22 -11.71 4.94
N ASN A 465 -29.47 -12.80 4.82
CA ASN A 465 -29.47 -13.64 3.62
C ASN A 465 -30.84 -14.25 3.33
N GLU A 466 -31.59 -14.72 4.34
CA GLU A 466 -32.98 -15.19 4.14
C GLU A 466 -33.93 -14.07 3.72
N ALA A 467 -33.82 -12.88 4.33
CA ALA A 467 -34.64 -11.73 3.97
C ALA A 467 -34.33 -11.24 2.53
N THR A 468 -33.06 -11.19 2.15
CA THR A 468 -32.62 -10.80 0.80
C THR A 468 -32.96 -11.88 -0.22
N THR A 469 -32.77 -13.17 0.09
CA THR A 469 -33.13 -14.27 -0.81
C THR A 469 -34.64 -14.36 -1.01
N ASN A 470 -35.45 -14.13 0.02
CA ASN A 470 -36.91 -14.09 -0.10
C ASN A 470 -37.40 -12.86 -0.87
N ALA A 471 -36.74 -11.71 -0.71
CA ALA A 471 -37.04 -10.51 -1.51
C ALA A 471 -36.64 -10.68 -2.99
N TYR A 472 -35.49 -11.31 -3.27
CA TYR A 472 -35.05 -11.64 -4.64
C TYR A 472 -35.93 -12.72 -5.29
N SER A 473 -36.35 -13.72 -4.54
CA SER A 473 -37.25 -14.78 -5.04
C SER A 473 -38.64 -14.25 -5.38
N ALA A 474 -39.12 -13.22 -4.66
CA ALA A 474 -40.40 -12.56 -4.92
C ALA A 474 -40.37 -11.62 -6.14
N LEU A 475 -39.18 -11.23 -6.62
CA LEU A 475 -38.99 -10.34 -7.78
C LEU A 475 -38.66 -11.09 -9.09
N ASN A 476 -38.60 -12.42 -9.06
CA ASN A 476 -38.20 -13.24 -10.20
C ASN A 476 -39.30 -13.37 -11.28
N GLY A 477 -39.35 -12.35 -12.13
CA GLY A 477 -39.83 -12.45 -13.49
C GLY A 477 -38.94 -11.64 -14.44
N ASN A 478 -38.14 -12.33 -15.26
CA ASN A 478 -37.53 -11.84 -16.51
C ASN A 478 -36.41 -10.78 -16.50
N GLN A 479 -35.93 -10.25 -15.37
CA GLN A 479 -34.84 -9.25 -15.41
C GLN A 479 -33.44 -9.83 -15.66
N GLU A 480 -33.11 -10.99 -15.07
CA GLU A 480 -31.81 -11.65 -15.28
C GLU A 480 -31.59 -12.08 -16.75
N GLN A 481 -32.63 -12.61 -17.40
CA GLN A 481 -32.55 -12.99 -18.81
C GLN A 481 -32.39 -11.79 -19.74
N ARG A 482 -32.95 -10.63 -19.36
CA ARG A 482 -32.82 -9.38 -20.13
C ARG A 482 -31.42 -8.78 -20.00
N TYR A 483 -30.85 -8.78 -18.79
CA TYR A 483 -29.46 -8.36 -18.58
C TYR A 483 -28.46 -9.26 -19.31
N LEU A 484 -28.70 -10.59 -19.31
CA LEU A 484 -27.85 -11.53 -20.05
C LEU A 484 -27.97 -11.34 -21.57
N TYR A 485 -29.17 -11.05 -22.07
CA TYR A 485 -29.41 -10.76 -23.49
C TYR A 485 -28.77 -9.45 -23.93
N ASP A 486 -28.93 -8.38 -23.15
CA ASP A 486 -28.35 -7.05 -23.44
C ASP A 486 -26.81 -7.07 -23.34
N ALA A 487 -26.24 -7.86 -22.41
CA ALA A 487 -24.79 -8.04 -22.28
C ALA A 487 -24.18 -8.86 -23.43
N LEU A 488 -24.92 -9.84 -23.97
CA LEU A 488 -24.48 -10.62 -25.13
C LEU A 488 -24.59 -9.81 -26.43
N GLN A 489 -25.57 -8.91 -26.55
CA GLN A 489 -25.73 -8.05 -27.72
C GLN A 489 -24.70 -6.89 -27.77
N ALA A 490 -24.05 -6.57 -26.65
CA ALA A 490 -22.98 -5.57 -26.59
C ALA A 490 -21.58 -6.14 -26.93
N ILE A 491 -21.47 -7.46 -27.15
CA ILE A 491 -20.21 -8.17 -27.42
C ILE A 491 -20.08 -8.56 -28.91
N ASP A 492 -21.15 -8.45 -29.71
CA ASP A 492 -21.12 -8.44 -31.18
C ASP A 492 -21.08 -6.99 -31.71
#